data_AF-X0TM05-F1
#
_entry.id   AF-X0TM05-F1
#
_cell.length_a   1.000
_cell.length_b   1.000
_cell.length_c   1.000
_cell.angle_alpha   90.00
_cell.angle_beta   90.00
_cell.angle_gamma   90.00
#
_symmetry.space_group_name_H-M   'P 1'
#
loop_
_entity.id
_entity.type
_entity.pdbx_description
1 polymer ?
#
loop_
_entity_poly.entity_id
_entity_poly.type
_entity_poly.pdbx_seq_one_letter_code
_entity_poly.pdbx_strand_id
1 'polypeptide(L)'
;AVSAYLRPEFAKWRRPLDDATLQIRIKWIMSRSMHIIKPQTLLATIMREMCRHSLLSLPVVDQQGKVLGLVTEADIFEALLKQQNGANLSASSKADQQQPTPDNLSDPTKRMESSLATAG
;
A
#
# COMPACT_ATOMS: atom_id res chain seq x y z
N ALA A 1 3.90 17.00 -5.65
CA ALA A 1 2.81 17.70 -6.34
C ALA A 1 2.25 18.77 -5.42
N VAL A 2 2.14 20.03 -5.87
CA VAL A 2 1.51 21.09 -5.07
C VAL A 2 -0.01 20.93 -5.17
N SER A 3 -0.72 20.96 -4.03
CA SER A 3 -2.19 20.92 -4.00
C SER A 3 -2.79 21.98 -4.94
N ALA A 4 -3.89 21.66 -5.61
CA ALA A 4 -4.56 22.58 -6.54
C ALA A 4 -4.89 23.94 -5.89
N TYR A 5 -5.19 23.94 -4.60
CA TYR A 5 -5.50 25.13 -3.80
C TYR A 5 -4.30 26.06 -3.58
N LEU A 6 -3.09 25.50 -3.59
CA LEU A 6 -1.88 26.23 -3.24
C LEU A 6 -1.19 26.82 -4.47
N ARG A 7 -1.63 26.48 -5.69
CA ARG A 7 -1.02 26.97 -6.93
C ARG A 7 -0.93 28.50 -7.05
N PRO A 8 -1.98 29.30 -6.78
CA PRO A 8 -1.88 30.76 -6.89
C PRO A 8 -0.93 31.36 -5.85
N GLU A 9 -0.94 30.85 -4.61
CA GLU A 9 -0.05 31.33 -3.54
C GLU A 9 1.42 31.03 -3.80
N PHE A 10 1.75 29.88 -4.40
CA PHE A 10 3.12 29.54 -4.75
C PHE A 10 3.54 30.03 -6.14
N ALA A 11 2.63 30.56 -6.95
CA ALA A 11 2.96 31.10 -8.27
C ALA A 11 3.97 32.26 -8.18
N LYS A 12 3.82 33.14 -7.18
CA LYS A 12 4.75 34.27 -6.92
C LYS A 12 6.15 33.83 -6.48
N TRP A 13 6.28 32.64 -5.90
CA TRP A 13 7.55 32.06 -5.43
C TRP A 13 8.20 31.14 -6.46
N ARG A 14 7.50 30.85 -7.56
CA ARG A 14 8.08 30.11 -8.67
C ARG A 14 9.12 31.00 -9.31
N ARG A 15 10.39 30.64 -9.15
CA ARG A 15 11.47 31.28 -9.90
C ARG A 15 11.11 31.25 -11.38
N PRO A 16 11.19 32.38 -12.11
CA PRO A 16 11.07 32.36 -13.56
C PRO A 16 12.06 31.31 -14.08
N LEU A 17 11.63 30.49 -15.05
CA LEU A 17 12.59 29.68 -15.81
C LEU A 17 13.42 30.67 -16.63
N ASP A 18 14.51 31.14 -16.04
CA ASP A 18 15.51 31.96 -16.70
C ASP A 18 16.48 31.05 -17.45
N ASP A 19 17.20 31.65 -18.41
CA ASP A 19 18.19 30.92 -19.20
C ASP A 19 19.22 30.23 -18.29
N ALA A 20 19.65 30.89 -17.21
CA ALA A 20 20.56 30.31 -16.24
C ALA A 20 20.04 29.00 -15.58
N THR A 21 18.74 28.93 -15.22
CA THR A 21 18.14 27.68 -14.69
C THR A 21 18.04 26.60 -15.76
N LEU A 22 17.74 26.97 -17.01
CA LEU A 22 17.64 26.03 -18.13
C LEU A 22 18.99 25.45 -18.58
N GLN A 23 20.09 26.16 -18.30
CA GLN A 23 21.45 25.69 -18.59
C GLN A 23 22.03 24.75 -17.52
N ILE A 24 21.31 24.49 -16.41
CA ILE A 24 21.77 23.55 -15.37
C ILE A 24 21.71 22.12 -15.92
N ARG A 25 22.88 21.48 -16.00
CA ARG A 25 22.96 20.08 -16.44
C ARG A 25 22.48 19.16 -15.33
N ILE A 26 21.59 18.21 -15.65
CA ILE A 26 21.06 17.20 -14.71
C ILE A 26 22.18 16.46 -13.95
N LYS A 27 23.32 16.20 -14.60
CA LYS A 27 24.47 15.55 -13.97
C LYS A 27 25.03 16.30 -12.74
N TRP A 28 24.69 17.58 -12.56
CA TRP A 28 25.12 18.38 -11.40
C TRP A 28 24.22 18.17 -10.18
N ILE A 29 22.98 17.71 -10.38
CA ILE A 29 22.03 17.41 -9.29
C ILE A 29 21.91 15.91 -9.01
N MET A 30 22.43 15.06 -9.90
CA MET A 30 22.36 13.61 -9.74
C MET A 30 23.23 13.13 -8.57
N SER A 31 22.65 12.22 -7.77
CA SER A 31 23.38 11.49 -6.74
C SER A 31 24.34 10.49 -7.36
N ARG A 32 25.57 10.40 -6.85
CA ARG A 32 26.61 9.50 -7.38
C ARG A 32 26.57 8.09 -6.77
N SER A 33 26.07 7.95 -5.55
CA SER A 33 25.96 6.69 -4.83
C SER A 33 24.50 6.23 -4.82
N MET A 34 24.13 5.40 -5.80
CA MET A 34 22.80 4.81 -5.90
C MET A 34 22.87 3.35 -5.46
N HIS A 35 21.97 2.95 -4.56
CA HIS A 35 21.78 1.53 -4.26
C HIS A 35 20.99 0.90 -5.41
N ILE A 36 21.48 -0.22 -5.92
CA ILE A 36 20.87 -0.95 -7.04
C ILE A 36 20.49 -2.36 -6.60
N ILE A 37 19.47 -2.95 -7.21
CA ILE A 37 19.05 -4.32 -6.95
C ILE A 37 19.06 -5.16 -8.22
N LYS A 38 19.28 -6.47 -8.06
CA LYS A 38 19.19 -7.43 -9.16
C LYS A 38 17.74 -7.91 -9.35
N PRO A 39 17.31 -8.29 -10.55
CA PRO A 39 15.95 -8.79 -10.79
C PRO A 39 15.61 -10.07 -10.00
N GLN A 40 16.61 -10.86 -9.59
CA GLN A 40 16.42 -12.06 -8.76
C GLN A 40 16.39 -11.76 -7.24
N THR A 41 16.51 -10.50 -6.84
CA THR A 41 16.53 -10.12 -5.42
C THR A 41 15.17 -10.35 -4.79
N LEU A 42 15.13 -11.04 -3.64
CA LEU A 42 13.88 -11.31 -2.94
C LEU A 42 13.25 -10.01 -2.41
N LEU A 43 11.92 -9.91 -2.50
CA LEU A 43 11.15 -8.76 -2.03
C LEU A 43 11.47 -8.36 -0.58
N ALA A 44 11.59 -9.32 0.33
CA ALA A 44 11.94 -9.06 1.73
C ALA A 44 13.33 -8.40 1.90
N THR A 45 14.27 -8.71 1.01
CA THR A 45 15.61 -8.09 1.01
C THR A 45 15.53 -6.66 0.49
N ILE A 46 14.74 -6.43 -0.57
CA ILE A 46 14.49 -5.10 -1.12
C ILE A 46 13.88 -4.19 -0.04
N MET A 47 12.83 -4.66 0.64
CA MET A 47 12.18 -3.94 1.73
C MET A 47 13.16 -3.60 2.86
N ARG A 48 14.00 -4.58 3.26
CA ARG A 48 15.01 -4.36 4.30
C ARG A 48 16.01 -3.26 3.91
N GLU A 49 16.50 -3.27 2.67
CA GLU A 49 17.43 -2.24 2.20
C GLU A 49 16.76 -0.87 2.09
N MET A 50 15.50 -0.81 1.63
CA MET A 50 14.72 0.43 1.62
C MET A 50 14.56 1.02 3.03
N CYS A 51 14.20 0.20 4.03
CA CYS A 51 14.08 0.65 5.42
C CYS A 51 15.44 1.07 6.00
N ARG A 52 16.49 0.28 5.78
CA ARG A 52 17.84 0.52 6.33
C ARG A 52 18.44 1.82 5.83
N HIS A 53 18.19 2.16 4.57
CA HIS A 53 18.74 3.36 3.93
C HIS A 53 17.74 4.50 3.78
N SER A 54 16.52 4.35 4.28
CA SER A 54 15.41 5.31 4.10
C SER A 54 15.20 5.67 2.62
N LEU A 55 15.30 4.68 1.74
CA LEU A 55 15.14 4.84 0.30
C LEU A 55 13.70 4.54 -0.11
N LEU A 56 13.12 5.43 -0.91
CA LEU A 56 11.76 5.29 -1.42
C LEU A 56 11.69 4.51 -2.75
N SER A 57 12.83 4.37 -3.43
CA SER A 57 12.92 3.67 -4.70
C SER A 57 14.31 3.10 -4.95
N LEU A 58 14.34 2.00 -5.70
CA LEU A 58 15.55 1.28 -6.07
C LEU A 58 15.47 0.89 -7.56
N PRO A 59 16.51 1.19 -8.36
CA PRO A 59 16.59 0.76 -9.74
C PRO A 59 16.91 -0.73 -9.80
N VAL A 60 16.27 -1.43 -10.73
CA VAL A 60 16.58 -2.83 -11.03
C VAL A 60 17.57 -2.85 -12.18
N VAL A 61 18.72 -3.47 -11.96
CA VAL A 61 19.82 -3.53 -12.93
C VAL A 61 20.19 -4.98 -13.19
N ASP A 62 20.46 -5.32 -14.46
CA ASP A 62 20.91 -6.65 -14.84
C ASP A 62 22.40 -6.89 -14.50
N GLN A 63 22.91 -8.07 -14.85
CA GLN A 63 24.31 -8.42 -14.63
C GLN A 63 25.31 -7.61 -15.49
N GLN A 64 24.83 -7.02 -16.59
CA GLN A 64 25.63 -6.23 -17.54
C GLN A 64 25.61 -4.73 -17.19
N GLY A 65 24.90 -4.33 -16.13
CA GLY A 65 24.77 -2.93 -15.72
C GLY A 65 23.65 -2.17 -16.44
N LYS A 66 22.78 -2.85 -17.19
CA LYS A 66 21.63 -2.24 -17.87
C LYS A 66 20.46 -2.07 -16.89
N VAL A 67 19.88 -0.88 -16.86
CA VAL A 67 18.66 -0.60 -16.08
C VAL A 67 17.47 -1.31 -16.73
N LEU A 68 16.83 -2.19 -15.98
CA LEU A 68 15.60 -2.89 -16.37
C LEU A 68 14.34 -2.14 -15.93
N GLY A 69 14.42 -1.40 -14.82
CA GLY A 69 13.27 -0.65 -14.30
C GLY A 69 13.54 0.01 -12.95
N LEU A 70 12.46 0.44 -12.30
CA LEU A 70 12.46 1.07 -10.98
C LEU A 70 11.40 0.39 -10.11
N VAL A 71 11.75 0.08 -8.87
CA VAL A 71 10.81 -0.42 -7.85
C VAL A 71 10.69 0.65 -6.78
N THR A 72 9.46 1.00 -6.43
CA THR A 72 9.12 1.98 -5.39
C THR A 72 8.43 1.29 -4.22
N GLU A 73 8.38 1.97 -3.07
CA GLU A 73 7.63 1.48 -1.90
C GLU A 73 6.13 1.26 -2.22
N ALA A 74 5.54 2.09 -3.07
CA ALA A 74 4.15 1.94 -3.52
C ALA A 74 3.92 0.63 -4.28
N ASP A 75 4.85 0.25 -5.17
CA ASP A 75 4.78 -1.02 -5.91
C ASP A 75 4.82 -2.23 -4.96
N ILE A 76 5.59 -2.13 -3.88
CA ILE A 76 5.69 -3.18 -2.85
C ILE A 76 4.35 -3.33 -2.12
N PHE A 77 3.73 -2.22 -1.69
CA PHE A 77 2.43 -2.28 -1.06
C PHE A 77 1.36 -2.84 -1.98
N GLU A 78 1.35 -2.43 -3.26
CA GLU A 78 0.42 -2.98 -4.25
C GLU A 78 0.62 -4.49 -4.44
N ALA A 79 1.87 -4.96 -4.53
CA ALA A 79 2.19 -6.38 -4.65
C ALA A 79 1.71 -7.19 -3.44
N LEU A 80 1.92 -6.67 -2.22
CA LEU A 80 1.46 -7.32 -0.99
C LEU A 80 -0.06 -7.42 -0.94
N LEU A 81 -0.78 -6.36 -1.29
CA LEU A 81 -2.25 -6.36 -1.33
C LEU A 81 -2.80 -7.37 -2.34
N LYS A 82 -2.17 -7.47 -3.52
CA LYS A 82 -2.53 -8.48 -4.53
C LYS A 82 -2.35 -9.91 -4.01
N GLN A 83 -1.31 -10.18 -3.21
CA GLN A 83 -1.13 -11.51 -2.62
C GLN A 83 -2.22 -11.88 -1.60
N GLN A 84 -2.75 -10.93 -0.83
CA GLN A 84 -3.80 -11.20 0.16
C GLN A 84 -5.15 -11.56 -0.49
N ASN A 85 -5.43 -11.00 -1.66
CA ASN A 85 -6.63 -11.35 -2.42
C ASN A 85 -6.56 -12.76 -3.01
N GLY A 86 -5.36 -13.29 -3.28
CA GLY A 86 -5.16 -14.67 -3.76
C GLY A 86 -5.24 -15.74 -2.67
N ALA A 87 -4.92 -15.39 -1.42
CA ALA A 87 -4.91 -16.33 -0.29
C ALA A 87 -6.29 -16.53 0.38
N ASN A 88 -7.21 -15.58 0.24
CA ASN A 88 -8.54 -15.66 0.86
C ASN A 88 -9.63 -16.32 -0.02
N LEU A 89 -9.31 -16.70 -1.27
CA LEU A 89 -10.27 -17.33 -2.19
C LEU A 89 -10.37 -18.87 -2.04
N SER A 90 -9.49 -19.50 -1.25
CA SER A 90 -9.53 -20.95 -1.00
C SER A 90 -10.00 -21.35 0.41
N ALA A 91 -10.28 -20.38 1.30
CA ALA A 91 -10.66 -20.64 2.70
C ALA A 91 -12.10 -20.27 3.07
N SER A 92 -12.98 -20.03 2.08
CA SER A 92 -14.39 -19.67 2.34
C SER A 92 -15.41 -20.59 1.65
N SER A 93 -15.06 -21.85 1.42
CA SER A 93 -16.05 -22.90 1.12
C SER A 93 -16.30 -23.73 2.38
N LYS A 94 -17.52 -23.56 2.94
CA LYS A 94 -18.13 -24.22 4.11
C LYS A 94 -17.96 -23.54 5.47
N ALA A 95 -18.86 -22.60 5.77
CA ALA A 95 -19.65 -22.57 7.00
C ALA A 95 -20.77 -21.50 6.86
N ASP A 96 -22.00 -22.00 6.74
CA ASP A 96 -23.28 -21.41 7.16
C ASP A 96 -23.68 -20.00 6.70
N GLN A 97 -24.60 -20.01 5.72
CA GLN A 97 -25.57 -18.94 5.51
C GLN A 97 -26.57 -18.90 6.68
N GLN A 98 -26.51 -17.87 7.50
CA GLN A 98 -27.70 -17.22 8.05
C GLN A 98 -27.33 -15.82 8.55
N GLN A 99 -27.77 -14.80 7.81
CA GLN A 99 -27.80 -13.41 8.30
C GLN A 99 -28.71 -13.35 9.54
N PRO A 100 -28.28 -12.79 10.68
CA PRO A 100 -29.24 -12.29 11.65
C PRO A 100 -29.78 -10.96 11.13
N THR A 101 -31.04 -10.97 10.68
CA THR A 101 -31.86 -9.76 10.50
C THR A 101 -31.96 -9.01 11.83
N PRO A 102 -31.71 -7.68 11.88
CA PRO A 102 -31.87 -6.92 13.11
C PRO A 102 -33.33 -6.45 13.19
N ASP A 103 -34.22 -7.31 13.67
CA ASP A 103 -35.58 -6.89 14.06
C ASP A 103 -36.26 -7.97 14.90
N ASN A 104 -35.95 -8.00 16.20
CA ASN A 104 -36.93 -8.38 17.22
C ASN A 104 -36.45 -7.94 18.62
N LEU A 105 -36.62 -6.67 18.95
CA LEU A 105 -36.63 -6.20 20.33
C LEU A 105 -38.05 -5.76 20.69
N SER A 106 -38.95 -6.73 20.85
CA SER A 106 -40.21 -6.53 21.57
C SER A 106 -40.85 -7.89 21.91
N ASP A 107 -40.39 -8.53 23.00
CA ASP A 107 -41.30 -9.06 24.03
C ASP A 107 -40.54 -9.81 25.15
N PRO A 108 -40.51 -9.32 26.39
CA PRO A 108 -39.83 -9.98 27.50
C PRO A 108 -40.66 -11.08 28.21
N THR A 109 -41.84 -11.45 27.71
CA THR A 109 -42.79 -12.33 28.44
C THR A 109 -42.67 -13.83 28.15
N LYS A 110 -41.85 -14.27 27.20
CA LYS A 110 -41.80 -15.68 26.77
C LYS A 110 -40.81 -16.57 27.54
N ARG A 111 -40.64 -16.36 28.85
CA ARG A 111 -39.69 -17.11 29.69
C ARG A 111 -40.28 -17.90 30.87
N MET A 112 -41.61 -17.94 31.06
CA MET A 112 -42.20 -18.57 32.25
C MET A 112 -43.09 -19.81 32.03
N GLU A 113 -43.32 -20.28 30.80
CA GLU A 113 -44.27 -21.41 30.58
C GLU A 113 -43.62 -22.79 30.30
N SER A 114 -42.32 -22.96 30.56
CA SER A 114 -41.64 -24.27 30.39
C SER A 114 -41.16 -24.91 31.70
N SER A 115 -41.64 -24.45 32.87
CA SER A 115 -41.19 -24.94 34.18
C SER A 115 -42.31 -25.46 35.10
N LEU A 116 -43.47 -25.87 34.57
CA LEU A 116 -44.61 -26.37 35.38
C LEU A 116 -45.22 -27.68 34.88
N ALA A 117 -44.44 -28.52 34.18
CA ALA A 117 -44.84 -29.87 33.84
C ALA A 117 -43.68 -30.85 34.01
N THR A 118 -43.25 -31.13 35.26
CA THR A 118 -42.59 -32.39 35.73
C THR A 118 -42.34 -32.36 37.26
N ALA A 119 -43.39 -32.23 38.07
CA ALA A 119 -43.42 -32.64 39.49
C ALA A 119 -44.92 -32.77 39.84
N GLY A 120 -45.43 -33.90 40.33
CA GLY A 120 -44.91 -34.60 41.50
C GLY A 120 -45.53 -33.94 42.72
#